data_AF-A0A2I4BSW6-F1
#
_entry.id   AF-A0A2I4BSW6-F1
#
_cell.length_a   1.000
_cell.length_b   1.000
_cell.length_c   1.000
_cell.angle_alpha   90.00
_cell.angle_beta   90.00
_cell.angle_gamma   90.00
#
_symmetry.space_group_name_H-M   'P 1'
#
loop_
_entity.id
_entity.type
_entity.pdbx_description
1 polymer ?
#
loop_
_entity_poly.entity_id
_entity_poly.type
_entity_poly.pdbx_seq_one_letter_code
_entity_poly.pdbx_strand_id
1 'polypeptide(L)'
;MRRIFAENPNWSLVLVPSLSNICLQSIVKNFEVNPVFRELTPSQRLWVQETLSPSLPLSVTASLIPDGVYWKRCCERRWDLCDVSRYGHSWRRMFFERHLENLIELFIPDTTEPKTVLDVLPLCKKYVKRLNISQLLPPIKEPRGEEEDETDLAIGDEHDELYARHFDFGLVLEKLINLEELHVVYRVKECGMNFERKMFQMTKRDCESLGKAVKSSKTLKLL
;
A
#
# COMPACT_ATOMS: atom_id res chain seq x y z
N MET A 1 -14.75 35.05 -38.97
CA MET A 1 -15.85 34.70 -39.90
C MET A 1 -15.75 33.20 -40.20
N ARG A 2 -16.70 32.38 -39.72
CA ARG A 2 -16.70 30.92 -39.95
C ARG A 2 -17.15 30.67 -41.40
N ARG A 3 -16.26 30.16 -42.25
CA ARG A 3 -16.59 29.77 -43.63
C ARG A 3 -17.23 28.40 -43.62
N ILE A 4 -18.42 28.30 -44.22
CA ILE A 4 -19.11 27.04 -44.42
C ILE A 4 -18.87 26.57 -45.85
N PHE A 5 -18.31 25.38 -46.06
CA PHE A 5 -18.09 24.78 -47.37
C PHE A 5 -19.13 23.68 -47.62
N ALA A 6 -20.21 24.01 -48.31
CA ALA A 6 -21.38 23.14 -48.47
C ALA A 6 -21.13 21.80 -49.23
N GLU A 7 -19.97 21.62 -49.86
CA GLU A 7 -19.75 20.53 -50.83
C GLU A 7 -18.66 19.53 -50.43
N ASN A 8 -18.07 19.63 -49.23
CA ASN A 8 -17.06 18.67 -48.80
C ASN A 8 -17.65 17.69 -47.76
N PRO A 9 -17.99 16.44 -48.16
CA PRO A 9 -18.53 15.43 -47.24
C PRO A 9 -17.54 15.00 -46.14
N ASN A 10 -16.26 15.34 -46.29
CA ASN A 10 -15.21 15.09 -45.29
C ASN A 10 -14.88 16.34 -44.46
N TRP A 11 -15.61 17.46 -44.65
CA TRP A 11 -15.45 18.67 -43.85
C TRP A 11 -16.19 18.53 -42.51
N SER A 12 -15.68 17.60 -41.71
CA SER A 12 -15.97 17.50 -40.28
C SER A 12 -15.03 18.45 -39.55
N LEU A 13 -15.52 19.65 -39.24
CA LEU A 13 -14.93 20.55 -38.25
C LEU A 13 -14.85 19.78 -36.93
N VAL A 14 -13.63 19.47 -36.45
CA VAL A 14 -13.28 18.95 -35.10
C VAL A 14 -14.51 18.49 -34.33
N LEU A 15 -14.83 17.20 -34.38
CA LEU A 15 -15.97 16.58 -33.70
C LEU A 15 -16.10 17.16 -32.29
N VAL A 16 -17.04 18.10 -32.11
CA VAL A 16 -17.29 18.71 -30.81
C VAL A 16 -17.73 17.58 -29.89
N PRO A 17 -17.05 17.37 -28.74
CA PRO A 17 -17.40 16.28 -27.85
C PRO A 17 -18.86 16.43 -27.41
N SER A 18 -19.57 15.30 -27.34
CA SER A 18 -20.95 15.30 -26.87
C SER A 18 -21.03 15.88 -25.46
N LEU A 19 -22.17 16.48 -25.10
CA LEU A 19 -22.40 16.97 -23.75
C LEU A 19 -22.16 15.88 -22.69
N SER A 20 -22.55 14.64 -23.00
CA SER A 20 -22.28 13.47 -22.16
C SER A 20 -20.78 13.29 -21.89
N ASN A 21 -19.94 13.35 -22.93
CA ASN A 21 -18.49 13.21 -22.79
C ASN A 21 -17.88 14.35 -21.95
N ILE A 22 -18.36 15.59 -22.15
CA ILE A 22 -17.91 16.75 -21.38
C ILE A 22 -18.29 16.59 -19.89
N CYS A 23 -19.52 16.13 -19.61
CA CYS A 23 -19.96 15.84 -18.24
C CYS A 23 -19.10 14.76 -17.59
N LEU A 24 -18.81 13.65 -18.29
CA LEU A 24 -17.94 12.59 -17.77
C LEU A 24 -16.52 13.07 -17.49
N GLN A 25 -15.95 13.91 -18.36
CA GLN A 25 -14.64 14.54 -18.11
C GLN A 25 -14.67 15.43 -16.85
N SER A 26 -15.75 16.19 -16.66
CA SER A 26 -15.92 17.01 -15.45
C SER A 26 -16.04 16.15 -14.19
N ILE A 27 -16.76 15.02 -14.26
CA ILE A 27 -16.86 14.04 -13.16
C ILE A 27 -15.48 13.47 -12.82
N VAL A 28 -14.70 13.06 -13.82
CA VAL A 28 -13.33 12.55 -13.59
C VAL A 28 -12.45 13.61 -12.93
N LYS A 29 -12.53 14.86 -13.39
CA LYS A 29 -11.73 15.97 -12.84
C LYS A 29 -12.08 16.29 -11.39
N ASN A 30 -13.35 16.20 -11.02
CA ASN A 30 -13.85 16.52 -9.68
C ASN A 30 -14.16 15.29 -8.82
N PHE A 31 -13.66 14.12 -9.23
CA PHE A 31 -14.01 12.84 -8.60
C PHE A 31 -13.64 12.78 -7.12
N GLU A 32 -12.56 13.46 -6.73
CA GLU A 32 -12.13 13.54 -5.33
C GLU A 32 -13.14 14.28 -4.43
N VAL A 33 -13.78 15.32 -4.96
CA VAL A 33 -14.74 16.15 -4.21
C VAL A 33 -16.15 15.55 -4.24
N ASN A 34 -16.55 15.00 -5.39
CA ASN A 34 -17.90 14.46 -5.57
C ASN A 34 -17.90 13.17 -6.41
N PRO A 35 -17.67 12.00 -5.79
CA PRO A 35 -17.57 10.74 -6.50
C PRO A 35 -18.95 10.13 -6.80
N VAL A 36 -19.63 10.61 -7.85
CA VAL A 36 -20.95 10.14 -8.30
C VAL A 36 -20.93 8.78 -9.03
N PHE A 37 -19.96 7.92 -8.74
CA PHE A 37 -19.71 6.68 -9.48
C PHE A 37 -20.91 5.70 -9.51
N ARG A 38 -21.68 5.64 -8.43
CA ARG A 38 -22.83 4.74 -8.30
C ARG A 38 -24.02 5.16 -9.16
N GLU A 39 -24.13 6.42 -9.54
CA GLU A 39 -25.25 6.94 -10.33
C GLU A 39 -25.04 6.74 -11.83
N LEU A 40 -23.81 6.44 -12.24
CA LEU A 40 -23.44 6.26 -13.65
C LEU A 40 -23.96 4.94 -14.23
N THR A 41 -24.25 4.95 -15.53
CA THR A 41 -24.57 3.73 -16.29
C THR A 41 -23.34 2.82 -16.41
N PRO A 42 -23.50 1.51 -16.68
CA PRO A 42 -22.36 0.58 -16.80
C PRO A 42 -21.28 1.03 -17.80
N SER A 43 -21.69 1.55 -18.96
CA SER A 43 -20.77 2.06 -19.99
C SER A 43 -20.02 3.31 -19.52
N GLN A 44 -20.70 4.22 -18.81
CA GLN A 44 -20.08 5.42 -18.23
C GLN A 44 -19.10 5.05 -17.11
N ARG A 45 -19.43 4.08 -16.26
CA ARG A 45 -18.53 3.59 -15.20
C ARG A 45 -17.26 2.99 -15.76
N LEU A 46 -17.34 2.26 -16.87
CA LEU A 46 -16.18 1.68 -17.53
C LEU A 46 -15.26 2.79 -18.06
N TRP A 47 -15.83 3.76 -18.80
CA TRP A 47 -15.10 4.93 -19.29
C TRP A 47 -14.44 5.74 -18.17
N VAL A 48 -15.16 5.96 -17.07
CA VAL A 48 -14.62 6.66 -15.89
C VAL A 48 -13.45 5.88 -15.29
N GLN A 49 -13.55 4.56 -15.11
CA GLN A 49 -12.45 3.74 -14.58
C GLN A 49 -11.19 3.77 -15.47
N GLU A 50 -11.36 3.81 -16.80
CA GLU A 50 -10.27 3.93 -17.76
C GLU A 50 -9.61 5.32 -17.74
N THR A 51 -10.36 6.36 -17.36
CA THR A 51 -9.90 7.76 -17.43
C THR A 51 -9.40 8.28 -16.07
N LEU A 52 -9.92 7.77 -14.95
CA LEU A 52 -9.54 8.22 -13.61
C LEU A 52 -8.03 8.16 -13.38
N SER A 53 -7.50 9.10 -12.59
CA SER A 53 -6.10 9.09 -12.24
C SER A 53 -5.79 7.95 -11.25
N PRO A 54 -4.75 7.13 -11.49
CA PRO A 54 -4.28 6.15 -10.53
C PRO A 54 -3.69 6.74 -9.24
N SER A 55 -3.52 8.06 -9.17
CA SER A 55 -2.99 8.78 -8.00
C SER A 55 -4.08 9.32 -7.07
N LEU A 56 -5.36 8.97 -7.29
CA LEU A 56 -6.44 9.42 -6.44
C LEU A 56 -6.36 8.84 -5.02
N PRO A 57 -6.81 9.57 -3.99
CA PRO A 57 -6.82 9.09 -2.62
C PRO A 57 -7.60 7.77 -2.45
N LEU A 58 -7.05 6.86 -1.65
CA LEU A 58 -7.71 5.58 -1.33
C LEU A 58 -8.98 5.77 -0.52
N SER A 59 -9.08 6.85 0.26
CA SER A 59 -10.28 7.23 1.01
C SER A 59 -11.51 7.36 0.10
N VAL A 60 -11.32 7.86 -1.13
CA VAL A 60 -12.37 8.03 -2.13
C VAL A 60 -12.59 6.73 -2.92
N THR A 61 -11.50 6.09 -3.36
CA THR A 61 -11.58 5.03 -4.38
C THR A 61 -11.83 3.64 -3.81
N ALA A 62 -11.33 3.33 -2.60
CA ALA A 62 -11.33 1.97 -2.04
C ALA A 62 -12.73 1.36 -1.89
N SER A 63 -13.72 2.17 -1.48
CA SER A 63 -15.08 1.71 -1.20
C SER A 63 -16.04 1.85 -2.39
N LEU A 64 -15.69 2.69 -3.37
CA LEU A 64 -16.55 3.05 -4.49
C LEU A 64 -16.22 2.29 -5.77
N ILE A 65 -14.93 2.10 -6.06
CA ILE A 65 -14.49 1.51 -7.32
C ILE A 65 -14.40 -0.02 -7.18
N PRO A 66 -15.15 -0.80 -7.99
CA PRO A 66 -15.06 -2.25 -7.99
C PRO A 66 -13.72 -2.75 -8.51
N ASP A 67 -13.47 -4.05 -8.41
CA ASP A 67 -12.33 -4.68 -9.08
C ASP A 67 -12.40 -4.46 -10.60
N GLY A 68 -11.26 -4.27 -11.26
CA GLY A 68 -11.22 -4.06 -12.71
C GLY A 68 -10.08 -3.17 -13.20
N VAL A 69 -10.34 -2.49 -14.32
CA VAL A 69 -9.34 -1.74 -15.11
C VAL A 69 -8.66 -0.60 -14.35
N TYR A 70 -9.38 0.05 -13.43
CA TYR A 70 -8.81 1.10 -12.58
C TYR A 70 -7.68 0.55 -11.70
N TRP A 71 -7.93 -0.55 -10.98
CA TRP A 71 -6.94 -1.16 -10.10
C TRP A 71 -5.79 -1.79 -10.88
N LYS A 72 -6.06 -2.35 -12.06
CA LYS A 72 -5.02 -2.81 -12.98
C LYS A 72 -4.02 -1.69 -13.30
N ARG A 73 -4.52 -0.53 -13.74
CA ARG A 73 -3.70 0.66 -14.02
C ARG A 73 -2.94 1.16 -12.78
N CYS A 74 -3.57 1.09 -11.60
CA CYS A 74 -2.90 1.43 -10.34
C CYS A 74 -1.73 0.49 -10.03
N CYS A 75 -1.90 -0.82 -10.26
CA CYS A 75 -0.84 -1.80 -10.07
C CYS A 75 0.29 -1.61 -11.08
N GLU A 76 -0.02 -1.54 -12.36
CA GLU A 76 0.96 -1.39 -13.45
C GLU A 76 1.78 -0.10 -13.34
N ARG A 77 1.20 0.96 -12.75
CA ARG A 77 1.95 2.21 -12.48
C ARG A 77 2.94 2.08 -11.33
N ARG A 78 2.64 1.25 -10.32
CA ARG A 78 3.44 1.14 -9.10
C ARG A 78 4.46 0.01 -9.14
N TRP A 79 4.20 -1.03 -9.93
CA TRP A 79 5.01 -2.24 -9.95
C TRP A 79 5.18 -2.77 -11.38
N ASP A 80 6.43 -3.04 -11.75
CA ASP A 80 6.78 -3.52 -13.10
C ASP A 80 6.20 -4.91 -13.39
N LEU A 81 6.20 -5.79 -12.39
CA LEU A 81 5.68 -7.14 -12.49
C LEU A 81 4.40 -7.28 -11.67
N CYS A 82 3.32 -7.61 -12.38
CA CYS A 82 2.00 -7.83 -11.81
C CYS A 82 1.45 -9.22 -12.13
N ASP A 83 1.56 -10.15 -11.17
CA ASP A 83 0.95 -11.47 -11.23
C ASP A 83 -0.29 -11.53 -10.34
N VAL A 84 -1.48 -11.52 -10.95
CA VAL A 84 -2.77 -11.52 -10.24
C VAL A 84 -3.21 -12.93 -9.82
N SER A 85 -2.55 -13.99 -10.30
CA SER A 85 -2.95 -15.38 -10.02
C SER A 85 -2.94 -15.67 -8.52
N ARG A 86 -1.94 -15.12 -7.81
CA ARG A 86 -1.77 -15.22 -6.35
C ARG A 86 -2.81 -14.45 -5.53
N TYR A 87 -3.56 -13.58 -6.18
CA TYR A 87 -4.52 -12.67 -5.56
C TYR A 87 -5.97 -13.04 -5.91
N GLY A 88 -6.21 -14.28 -6.34
CA GLY A 88 -7.54 -14.73 -6.75
C GLY A 88 -8.08 -13.98 -7.97
N HIS A 89 -7.18 -13.60 -8.89
CA HIS A 89 -7.51 -12.83 -10.10
C HIS A 89 -8.16 -11.46 -9.83
N SER A 90 -7.98 -10.89 -8.64
CA SER A 90 -8.43 -9.53 -8.28
C SER A 90 -7.28 -8.53 -8.24
N TRP A 91 -7.34 -7.54 -9.13
CA TRP A 91 -6.40 -6.41 -9.16
C TRP A 91 -6.48 -5.54 -7.92
N ARG A 92 -7.69 -5.34 -7.39
CA ARG A 92 -7.94 -4.59 -6.16
C ARG A 92 -7.32 -5.27 -4.96
N ARG A 93 -7.50 -6.60 -4.84
CA ARG A 93 -6.86 -7.39 -3.79
C ARG A 93 -5.35 -7.28 -3.87
N MET A 94 -4.78 -7.49 -5.07
CA MET A 94 -3.36 -7.34 -5.32
C MET A 94 -2.83 -5.97 -4.89
N PHE A 95 -3.53 -4.90 -5.28
CA PHE A 95 -3.14 -3.55 -4.92
C PHE A 95 -3.10 -3.36 -3.40
N PHE A 96 -4.16 -3.76 -2.69
CA PHE A 96 -4.26 -3.54 -1.25
C PHE A 96 -3.28 -4.38 -0.44
N GLU A 97 -3.11 -5.65 -0.80
CA GLU A 97 -2.12 -6.52 -0.14
C GLU A 97 -0.72 -5.95 -0.31
N ARG A 98 -0.28 -5.71 -1.56
CA ARG A 98 1.06 -5.16 -1.83
C ARG A 98 1.27 -3.75 -1.28
N HIS A 99 0.23 -2.92 -1.26
CA HIS A 99 0.33 -1.58 -0.69
C HIS A 99 0.55 -1.64 0.82
N LEU A 100 -0.19 -2.50 1.53
CA LEU A 100 -0.03 -2.68 2.97
C LEU A 100 1.32 -3.34 3.29
N GLU A 101 1.74 -4.35 2.51
CA GLU A 101 3.07 -4.96 2.62
C GLU A 101 4.16 -3.89 2.49
N ASN A 102 4.09 -3.02 1.48
CA ASN A 102 5.08 -1.95 1.29
C ASN A 102 5.11 -0.96 2.46
N LEU A 103 3.95 -0.58 3.01
CA LEU A 103 3.89 0.29 4.18
C LEU A 103 4.55 -0.34 5.42
N ILE A 104 4.36 -1.65 5.62
CA ILE A 104 4.98 -2.41 6.70
C ILE A 104 6.49 -2.57 6.45
N GLU A 105 6.89 -2.92 5.23
CA GLU A 105 8.29 -3.13 4.85
C GLU A 105 9.14 -1.86 4.97
N LEU A 106 8.56 -0.69 4.73
CA LEU A 106 9.22 0.62 4.85
C LEU A 106 9.03 1.27 6.22
N PHE A 107 8.33 0.61 7.16
CA PHE A 107 8.11 1.16 8.48
C PHE A 107 9.41 1.15 9.29
N ILE A 108 9.86 2.34 9.68
CA ILE A 108 11.03 2.49 10.55
C ILE A 108 10.53 2.68 11.99
N PRO A 109 10.83 1.75 12.91
CA PRO A 109 10.49 1.88 14.32
C PRO A 109 11.00 3.20 14.91
N ASP A 110 10.22 3.79 15.81
CA ASP A 110 10.47 5.08 16.49
C ASP A 110 10.54 6.33 15.59
N THR A 111 10.63 6.16 14.27
CA THR A 111 10.65 7.26 13.28
C THR A 111 9.33 7.40 12.56
N THR A 112 8.73 6.29 12.14
CA THR A 112 7.48 6.28 11.38
C THR A 112 6.29 6.25 12.34
N GLU A 113 5.35 7.19 12.19
CA GLU A 113 4.15 7.19 13.02
C GLU A 113 3.25 5.97 12.71
N PRO A 114 2.79 5.22 13.72
CA PRO A 114 1.87 4.09 13.53
C PRO A 114 0.59 4.45 12.77
N LYS A 115 0.15 5.71 12.83
CA LYS A 115 -1.02 6.23 12.11
C LYS A 115 -0.94 5.97 10.60
N THR A 116 0.26 6.04 10.02
CA THR A 116 0.49 5.80 8.58
C THR A 116 -0.06 4.45 8.11
N VAL A 117 0.08 3.41 8.95
CA VAL A 117 -0.47 2.07 8.68
C VAL A 117 -1.93 2.00 9.14
N LEU A 118 -2.25 2.54 10.32
CA LEU A 118 -3.57 2.44 10.92
C LEU A 118 -4.68 3.11 10.10
N ASP A 119 -4.39 4.23 9.43
CA ASP A 119 -5.36 4.97 8.62
C ASP A 119 -5.76 4.22 7.34
N VAL A 120 -4.90 3.33 6.86
CA VAL A 120 -5.15 2.52 5.65
C VAL A 120 -5.98 1.27 5.97
N LEU A 121 -5.88 0.73 7.18
CA LEU A 121 -6.55 -0.51 7.58
C LEU A 121 -8.08 -0.50 7.37
N PRO A 122 -8.84 0.55 7.73
CA PRO A 122 -10.28 0.61 7.47
C PRO A 122 -10.63 0.46 5.98
N LEU A 123 -9.74 0.92 5.09
CA LEU A 123 -9.92 0.92 3.64
C LEU A 123 -9.61 -0.45 3.02
N CYS A 124 -8.63 -1.17 3.55
CA CYS A 124 -8.12 -2.40 2.94
C CYS A 124 -8.52 -3.70 3.66
N LYS A 125 -8.95 -3.67 4.94
CA LYS A 125 -9.14 -4.87 5.78
C LYS A 125 -10.02 -5.98 5.20
N LYS A 126 -10.96 -5.65 4.30
CA LYS A 126 -11.85 -6.63 3.66
C LYS A 126 -11.19 -7.38 2.50
N TYR A 127 -10.14 -6.80 1.93
CA TYR A 127 -9.51 -7.26 0.70
C TYR A 127 -8.20 -8.00 0.95
N VAL A 128 -7.57 -7.79 2.11
CA VAL A 128 -6.32 -8.44 2.50
C VAL A 128 -6.60 -9.83 3.05
N LYS A 129 -6.11 -10.85 2.33
CA LYS A 129 -6.11 -12.25 2.72
C LYS A 129 -4.70 -12.81 2.93
N ARG A 130 -3.70 -12.20 2.31
CA ARG A 130 -2.30 -12.59 2.42
C ARG A 130 -1.43 -11.38 2.72
N LEU A 131 -0.46 -11.56 3.62
CA LEU A 131 0.64 -10.63 3.83
C LEU A 131 1.97 -11.37 3.65
N ASN A 132 2.78 -10.87 2.73
CA ASN A 132 4.12 -11.37 2.46
C ASN A 132 5.16 -10.28 2.74
N ILE A 133 5.66 -10.26 3.96
CA ILE A 133 6.66 -9.31 4.43
C ILE A 133 8.04 -9.91 4.23
N SER A 134 8.78 -9.33 3.30
CA SER A 134 10.08 -9.84 2.85
C SER A 134 11.26 -9.01 3.35
N GLN A 135 10.99 -7.93 4.09
CA GLN A 135 11.95 -7.17 4.87
C GLN A 135 11.28 -6.48 6.06
N LEU A 136 12.06 -6.15 7.08
CA LEU A 136 11.66 -5.29 8.19
C LEU A 136 12.84 -4.38 8.54
N LEU A 137 12.60 -3.07 8.64
CA LEU A 137 13.64 -2.11 8.98
C LEU A 137 13.83 -2.06 10.50
N PRO A 138 15.08 -2.08 11.01
CA PRO A 138 15.36 -1.83 12.42
C PRO A 138 15.19 -0.33 12.74
N PRO A 139 15.04 0.04 14.02
CA PRO A 139 15.11 1.44 14.42
C PRO A 139 16.48 2.02 14.09
N ILE A 140 16.49 3.30 13.73
CA ILE A 140 17.72 4.04 13.47
C ILE A 140 18.39 4.32 14.82
N LYS A 141 19.66 3.93 14.98
CA LYS A 141 20.48 4.44 16.09
C LYS A 141 20.89 5.85 15.72
N GLU A 142 20.52 6.85 16.51
CA GLU A 142 21.18 8.15 16.41
C GLU A 142 22.67 7.95 16.72
N PRO A 143 23.59 8.52 15.92
CA PRO A 143 24.99 8.51 16.28
C PRO A 143 25.14 9.33 17.55
N ARG A 144 25.40 8.68 18.69
CA ARG A 144 25.89 9.37 19.87
C ARG A 144 27.20 10.03 19.44
N GLY A 145 27.27 11.35 19.59
CA GLY A 145 28.47 12.13 19.25
C GLY A 145 29.70 11.53 19.92
N GLU A 146 30.83 11.63 19.22
CA GLU A 146 32.15 11.18 19.66
C GLU A 146 32.66 11.98 20.87
N GLU A 147 32.03 11.83 22.03
CA GLU A 147 32.56 12.31 23.32
C GLU A 147 32.07 11.36 24.41
N GLU A 148 32.73 10.22 24.60
CA GLU A 148 32.78 9.57 25.91
C GLU A 148 34.03 8.67 25.95
N ASP A 149 34.94 9.09 26.82
CA ASP A 149 36.27 8.55 27.06
C ASP A 149 36.28 7.04 27.37
N GLU A 150 37.42 6.44 27.05
CA GLU A 150 37.84 5.11 27.47
C GLU A 150 37.62 4.86 28.98
N THR A 151 36.51 4.22 29.32
CA THR A 151 36.47 3.30 30.46
C THR A 151 35.73 2.05 30.07
N ASP A 152 36.49 1.09 29.53
CA ASP A 152 36.18 -0.33 29.68
C ASP A 152 35.99 -0.60 31.17
N LEU A 153 34.77 -1.00 31.57
CA LEU A 153 34.49 -2.08 32.52
C LEU A 153 32.97 -2.12 32.82
N ALA A 154 32.32 -3.17 32.30
CA ALA A 154 30.99 -3.68 32.63
C ALA A 154 29.75 -2.90 32.14
N ILE A 155 29.25 -3.23 30.94
CA ILE A 155 27.82 -3.60 30.77
C ILE A 155 27.74 -4.76 29.75
N GLY A 156 27.77 -5.99 30.25
CA GLY A 156 27.34 -7.17 29.49
C GLY A 156 25.81 -7.30 29.53
N ASP A 157 25.22 -7.65 28.39
CA ASP A 157 23.83 -8.06 28.15
C ASP A 157 22.66 -7.09 28.39
N GLU A 158 22.72 -6.13 29.32
CA GLU A 158 21.51 -5.35 29.67
C GLU A 158 21.19 -4.17 28.73
N HIS A 159 22.18 -3.64 28.01
CA HIS A 159 21.93 -2.54 27.07
C HIS A 159 21.43 -3.00 25.69
N ASP A 160 21.55 -4.28 25.33
CA ASP A 160 21.11 -4.78 24.02
C ASP A 160 19.58 -4.98 23.97
N GLU A 161 18.92 -5.06 25.13
CA GLU A 161 17.47 -5.19 25.25
C GLU A 161 16.69 -3.92 24.89
N LEU A 162 17.30 -2.74 24.92
CA LEU A 162 16.64 -1.47 24.60
C LEU A 162 16.63 -1.12 23.10
N TYR A 163 17.41 -1.83 22.28
CA TYR A 163 17.57 -1.52 20.87
C TYR A 163 16.90 -2.57 19.98
N ALA A 164 16.11 -2.11 19.02
CA ALA A 164 15.51 -2.88 17.93
C ALA A 164 14.26 -3.70 18.22
N ARG A 165 13.14 -3.00 18.43
CA ARG A 165 11.83 -3.58 18.06
C ARG A 165 11.62 -3.35 16.57
N HIS A 166 11.35 -4.41 15.81
CA HIS A 166 10.84 -4.25 14.45
C HIS A 166 9.37 -3.81 14.49
N PHE A 167 8.73 -3.76 13.32
CA PHE A 167 7.30 -3.48 13.20
C PHE A 167 6.45 -4.38 14.11
N ASP A 168 5.58 -3.77 14.92
CA ASP A 168 4.63 -4.51 15.75
C ASP A 168 3.41 -4.96 14.95
N PHE A 169 3.40 -6.24 14.58
CA PHE A 169 2.29 -6.90 13.90
C PHE A 169 0.96 -6.85 14.66
N GLY A 170 0.97 -6.61 15.99
CA GLY A 170 -0.25 -6.38 16.76
C GLY A 170 -1.09 -5.21 16.21
N LEU A 171 -0.45 -4.22 15.59
CA LEU A 171 -1.12 -3.07 14.98
C LEU A 171 -2.06 -3.45 13.82
N VAL A 172 -1.76 -4.56 13.13
CA VAL A 172 -2.44 -4.94 11.88
C VAL A 172 -3.21 -6.25 12.00
N LEU A 173 -2.62 -7.30 12.58
CA LEU A 173 -3.20 -8.66 12.55
C LEU A 173 -4.59 -8.72 13.19
N GLU A 174 -4.81 -8.03 14.31
CA GLU A 174 -6.11 -8.01 15.00
C GLU A 174 -7.22 -7.39 14.12
N LYS A 175 -6.87 -6.46 13.24
CA LYS A 175 -7.81 -5.67 12.43
C LYS A 175 -8.12 -6.30 11.08
N LEU A 176 -7.27 -7.21 10.60
CA LEU A 176 -7.41 -7.87 9.30
C LEU A 176 -8.32 -9.09 9.41
N ILE A 177 -9.62 -8.83 9.26
CA ILE A 177 -10.70 -9.81 9.46
C ILE A 177 -10.71 -11.01 8.50
N ASN A 178 -9.95 -10.94 7.40
CA ASN A 178 -9.92 -11.96 6.36
C ASN A 178 -8.50 -12.51 6.12
N LEU A 179 -7.52 -12.22 6.99
CA LEU A 179 -6.13 -12.63 6.81
C LEU A 179 -5.98 -14.13 7.01
N GLU A 180 -5.66 -14.85 5.94
CA GLU A 180 -5.50 -16.31 5.90
C GLU A 180 -4.02 -16.72 5.92
N GLU A 181 -3.14 -15.90 5.34
CA GLU A 181 -1.72 -16.22 5.14
C GLU A 181 -0.81 -15.10 5.62
N LEU A 182 0.22 -15.45 6.40
CA LEU A 182 1.25 -14.52 6.85
C LEU A 182 2.63 -15.13 6.61
N HIS A 183 3.44 -14.46 5.80
CA HIS A 183 4.86 -14.75 5.63
C HIS A 183 5.65 -13.55 6.13
N VAL A 184 6.64 -13.79 6.99
CA VAL A 184 7.48 -12.73 7.57
C VAL A 184 8.94 -13.17 7.51
N VAL A 185 9.80 -12.28 7.01
CA VAL A 185 11.25 -12.45 7.01
C VAL A 185 11.90 -11.25 7.69
N TYR A 186 12.64 -11.51 8.77
CA TYR A 186 13.43 -10.52 9.49
C TYR A 186 14.76 -10.31 8.77
N ARG A 187 14.78 -9.36 7.85
CA ARG A 187 15.96 -8.94 7.09
C ARG A 187 15.80 -7.52 6.59
N VAL A 188 16.92 -6.87 6.29
CA VAL A 188 16.94 -5.66 5.47
C VAL A 188 17.38 -6.04 4.05
N LYS A 189 16.68 -5.54 3.03
CA LYS A 189 17.12 -5.68 1.63
C LYS A 189 18.07 -4.55 1.28
N GLU A 190 18.98 -4.82 0.33
CA GLU A 190 19.78 -3.76 -0.31
C GLU A 190 20.58 -2.88 0.66
N CYS A 191 21.00 -3.43 1.81
CA CYS A 191 21.75 -2.69 2.84
C CYS A 191 23.13 -2.12 2.41
N GLY A 192 23.62 -2.51 1.22
CA GLY A 192 24.85 -1.97 0.64
C GLY A 192 26.04 -2.04 1.59
N MET A 193 26.77 -0.93 1.70
CA MET A 193 27.94 -0.81 2.59
C MET A 193 27.57 -0.64 4.07
N ASN A 194 26.30 -0.39 4.39
CA ASN A 194 25.81 -0.24 5.77
C ASN A 194 25.36 -1.59 6.36
N PHE A 195 25.97 -2.69 5.91
CA PHE A 195 25.63 -4.02 6.39
C PHE A 195 26.00 -4.19 7.87
N GLU A 196 25.02 -4.64 8.66
CA GLU A 196 25.26 -5.09 10.03
C GLU A 196 24.54 -6.42 10.27
N ARG A 197 25.21 -7.39 10.91
CA ARG A 197 24.66 -8.73 11.17
C ARG A 197 23.33 -8.70 11.92
N LYS A 198 23.12 -7.69 12.77
CA LYS A 198 21.89 -7.49 13.55
C LYS A 198 20.66 -7.16 12.68
N MET A 199 20.84 -6.64 11.46
CA MET A 199 19.74 -6.34 10.51
C MET A 199 19.02 -7.60 9.99
N PHE A 200 19.57 -8.79 10.26
CA PHE A 200 19.04 -10.08 9.82
C PHE A 200 18.66 -10.97 11.01
N GLN A 201 18.54 -10.38 12.19
CA GLN A 201 18.23 -11.10 13.43
C GLN A 201 16.83 -10.77 13.91
N MET A 202 16.15 -11.80 14.38
CA MET A 202 14.90 -11.69 15.11
C MET A 202 15.23 -11.66 16.60
N THR A 203 14.77 -10.64 17.32
CA THR A 203 15.01 -10.53 18.76
C THR A 203 14.01 -11.38 19.54
N LYS A 204 14.33 -11.69 20.82
CA LYS A 204 13.37 -12.35 21.72
C LYS A 204 12.06 -11.57 21.83
N ARG A 205 12.12 -10.24 21.87
CA ARG A 205 10.95 -9.36 21.94
C ARG A 205 10.11 -9.42 20.65
N ASP A 206 10.76 -9.51 19.48
CA ASP A 206 10.06 -9.73 18.20
C ASP A 206 9.29 -11.07 18.22
N CYS A 207 9.90 -12.14 18.76
CA CYS A 207 9.23 -13.44 18.93
C CYS A 207 7.99 -13.34 19.79
N GLU A 208 8.08 -12.66 20.93
CA GLU A 208 6.96 -12.47 21.84
C GLU A 208 5.86 -11.60 21.21
N SER A 209 6.22 -10.51 20.53
CA SER A 209 5.26 -9.62 19.86
C SER A 209 4.54 -10.32 18.72
N LEU A 210 5.30 -11.01 17.86
CA LEU A 210 4.74 -11.79 16.76
C LEU A 210 3.83 -12.91 17.29
N GLY A 211 4.24 -13.62 18.34
CA GLY A 211 3.42 -14.65 18.96
C GLY A 211 2.10 -14.11 19.50
N LYS A 212 2.12 -12.95 20.16
CA LYS A 212 0.90 -12.26 20.62
C LYS A 212 0.02 -11.81 19.45
N ALA A 213 0.62 -11.24 18.41
CA ALA A 213 -0.09 -10.79 17.22
C ALA A 213 -0.76 -11.96 16.48
N VAL A 214 -0.05 -13.07 16.26
CA VAL A 214 -0.59 -14.29 15.64
C VAL A 214 -1.74 -14.85 16.47
N LYS A 215 -1.60 -14.90 17.79
CA LYS A 215 -2.68 -15.34 18.70
C LYS A 215 -3.93 -14.46 18.63
N SER A 216 -3.78 -13.17 18.32
CA SER A 216 -4.93 -12.25 18.16
C SER A 216 -5.70 -12.46 16.85
N SER A 217 -5.05 -13.02 15.83
CA SER A 217 -5.70 -13.31 14.55
C SER A 217 -6.59 -14.55 14.66
N LYS A 218 -7.79 -14.47 14.06
CA LYS A 218 -8.80 -15.55 14.09
C LYS A 218 -8.92 -16.32 12.79
N THR A 219 -8.26 -15.87 11.73
CA THR A 219 -8.48 -16.35 10.36
C THR A 219 -7.25 -16.97 9.71
N LEU A 220 -6.08 -16.86 10.33
CA LEU A 220 -4.85 -17.46 9.83
C LEU A 220 -5.00 -18.98 9.72
N LYS A 221 -4.47 -19.53 8.62
CA LYS A 221 -4.50 -20.95 8.32
C LYS A 221 -3.09 -21.54 8.42
N LEU A 222 -3.02 -22.80 8.83
CA LEU A 222 -1.82 -23.60 8.66
C LEU A 222 -1.77 -24.06 7.19
N LEU A 223 -0.68 -23.73 6.49
CA LEU A 223 -0.44 -24.10 5.10
C LEU A 223 0.71 -25.12 5.00
#